data_AF-A0A6L9J7U5-F1
#
_entry.id   AF-A0A6L9J7U5-F1
#
_cell.length_a   1.000
_cell.length_b   1.000
_cell.length_c   1.000
_cell.angle_alpha   90.00
_cell.angle_beta   90.00
_cell.angle_gamma   90.00
#
_symmetry.space_group_name_H-M   'P 1'
#
loop_
_entity.id
_entity.type
_entity.pdbx_description
1 polymer ?
#
loop_
_entity_poly.entity_id
_entity_poly.type
_entity_poly.pdbx_seq_one_letter_code
_entity_poly.pdbx_strand_id
1 'polypeptide(L)'
;MSHNDPTNKAAAAARENFLTALFGQTDPSLFLELRCIHPETEAARVLWSPVGNPQRLAATLRQADALNKSGHGVFFAPCLRDQKKGSAEAAALVSALWVDIDCDDDPRLRSGALEKLHDFDPKPSIILDSGGGWHAYWLLDPPVELPDDAARQQIASVLHGLFAVVGGDPEYAKSVASMMRLPDTVNTKPDRGGVVAAITEFHPDRRYPLSAFEWLAVKPERANGKQPITLSGNGHAPLPQITLDYLSCGSSNGNRNRALFDAACQLRDAGYSQTEAEAELIPRHVADGTGDENPAAREREARATIASVYSQSPRDPIAEPVPDARQTVDRLVSRYGTTEKQDQPTPEQIAAAVRACAHLDAIDWAVQRQRLKEVCGSGLRVSDLERQYRQARKALERERIQDYTERETYFEADGNMIYHRETYNGPVDKTVAAWSGYVVERISQVNDDGQMEHITALELRNEQQTVTLQVPSEMFGDDAALRRFIAGRAGEAFTVRAGMGKHLAPAILGLSGEYPHRTCYRMMGWTQINERWTYVAPGICV
;
A
#
# COMPACT_ATOMS: atom_id res chain seq x y z
N MET A 1 51.03 -3.06 -1.03
CA MET A 1 50.83 -3.68 -2.34
C MET A 1 49.40 -4.19 -2.36
N SER A 2 48.52 -3.51 -3.09
CA SER A 2 47.09 -3.84 -3.17
C SER A 2 46.92 -5.11 -4.01
N HIS A 3 46.40 -6.18 -3.43
CA HIS A 3 46.02 -7.38 -4.17
C HIS A 3 44.87 -7.02 -5.13
N ASN A 4 45.20 -6.92 -6.42
CA ASN A 4 44.26 -6.82 -7.53
C ASN A 4 43.68 -8.22 -7.78
N ASP A 5 42.53 -8.53 -7.17
CA ASP A 5 41.84 -9.80 -7.35
C ASP A 5 41.04 -9.80 -8.68
N PRO A 6 41.32 -10.70 -9.65
CA PRO A 6 40.69 -10.70 -10.98
C PRO A 6 39.16 -10.88 -10.97
N THR A 7 38.64 -11.63 -9.99
CA THR A 7 37.20 -11.84 -9.74
C THR A 7 36.47 -10.54 -9.45
N ASN A 8 37.11 -9.63 -8.71
CA ASN A 8 36.52 -8.34 -8.34
C ASN A 8 36.42 -7.37 -9.54
N LYS A 9 37.31 -7.50 -10.54
CA LYS A 9 37.23 -6.75 -11.81
C LYS A 9 36.12 -7.25 -12.73
N ALA A 10 35.93 -8.56 -12.82
CA ALA A 10 34.88 -9.15 -13.65
C ALA A 10 33.48 -8.83 -13.11
N ALA A 11 33.30 -8.89 -11.79
CA ALA A 11 32.06 -8.46 -11.11
C ALA A 11 31.81 -6.96 -11.32
N ALA A 12 32.80 -6.09 -11.10
CA ALA A 12 32.64 -4.65 -11.33
C ALA A 12 32.18 -4.32 -12.76
N ALA A 13 32.70 -5.02 -13.77
CA ALA A 13 32.28 -4.86 -15.16
C ALA A 13 30.85 -5.35 -15.43
N ALA A 14 30.38 -6.39 -14.73
CA ALA A 14 29.01 -6.91 -14.88
C ALA A 14 27.95 -5.92 -14.37
N ARG A 15 28.13 -5.37 -13.16
CA ARG A 15 27.26 -4.32 -12.61
C ARG A 15 27.28 -3.04 -13.44
N GLU A 16 28.43 -2.60 -13.93
CA GLU A 16 28.51 -1.42 -14.79
C GLU A 16 27.73 -1.64 -16.09
N ASN A 17 27.92 -2.77 -16.77
CA ASN A 17 27.17 -3.12 -17.98
C ASN A 17 25.66 -3.21 -17.72
N PHE A 18 25.26 -3.75 -16.57
CA PHE A 18 23.85 -3.81 -16.14
C PHE A 18 23.23 -2.42 -16.00
N LEU A 19 23.88 -1.51 -15.26
CA LEU A 19 23.39 -0.15 -15.08
C LEU A 19 23.41 0.64 -16.39
N THR A 20 24.41 0.42 -17.25
CA THR A 20 24.44 1.01 -18.60
C THR A 20 23.30 0.48 -19.48
N ALA A 21 22.97 -0.80 -19.41
CA ALA A 21 21.85 -1.36 -20.16
C ALA A 21 20.51 -0.75 -19.73
N LEU A 22 20.32 -0.54 -18.43
CA LEU A 22 19.12 0.09 -17.87
C LEU A 22 19.06 1.60 -18.14
N PHE A 23 20.13 2.35 -17.93
CA PHE A 23 20.07 3.81 -17.82
C PHE A 23 20.91 4.56 -18.86
N GLY A 24 21.60 3.86 -19.77
CA GLY A 24 22.51 4.48 -20.74
C GLY A 24 21.83 5.33 -21.81
N GLN A 25 20.51 5.23 -21.99
CA GLN A 25 19.72 5.93 -23.01
C GLN A 25 18.69 6.90 -22.41
N THR A 26 18.83 7.29 -21.14
CA THR A 26 17.84 8.11 -20.42
C THR A 26 18.30 9.56 -20.25
N ASP A 27 17.37 10.43 -19.84
CA ASP A 27 17.69 11.83 -19.52
C ASP A 27 18.80 11.89 -18.44
N PRO A 28 19.95 12.55 -18.74
CA PRO A 28 21.09 12.64 -17.84
C PRO A 28 20.82 13.40 -16.52
N SER A 29 19.74 14.19 -16.46
CA SER A 29 19.35 14.99 -15.30
C SER A 29 18.65 14.18 -14.20
N LEU A 30 18.11 13.00 -14.54
CA LEU A 30 17.40 12.15 -13.60
C LEU A 30 18.33 11.45 -12.61
N PHE A 31 17.77 11.06 -11.48
CA PHE A 31 18.49 10.45 -10.36
C PHE A 31 18.21 8.96 -10.23
N LEU A 32 19.28 8.17 -10.10
CA LEU A 32 19.25 6.81 -9.58
C LEU A 32 19.27 6.86 -8.05
N GLU A 33 18.32 6.15 -7.43
CA GLU A 33 18.29 5.89 -6.00
C GLU A 33 18.97 4.56 -5.69
N LEU A 34 19.91 4.57 -4.75
CA LEU A 34 20.38 3.37 -4.06
C LEU A 34 19.96 3.44 -2.59
N ARG A 35 19.44 2.35 -2.04
CA ARG A 35 19.07 2.24 -0.63
C ARG A 35 19.85 1.10 0.01
N CYS A 36 20.63 1.42 1.03
CA CYS A 36 21.40 0.46 1.81
C CYS A 36 20.69 0.24 3.14
N ILE A 37 20.22 -0.97 3.43
CA ILE A 37 19.39 -1.28 4.61
C ILE A 37 20.09 -2.33 5.45
N HIS A 38 20.32 -2.04 6.74
CA HIS A 38 20.86 -3.02 7.66
C HIS A 38 19.78 -4.05 8.04
N PRO A 39 20.02 -5.36 7.89
CA PRO A 39 18.97 -6.38 8.03
C PRO A 39 18.42 -6.53 9.46
N GLU A 40 19.21 -6.22 10.49
CA GLU A 40 18.80 -6.38 11.89
C GLU A 40 18.26 -5.10 12.54
N THR A 41 18.78 -3.94 12.13
CA THR A 41 18.46 -2.65 12.76
C THR A 41 17.50 -1.83 11.92
N GLU A 42 17.22 -2.30 10.70
CA GLU A 42 16.44 -1.61 9.67
C GLU A 42 16.97 -0.21 9.32
N ALA A 43 18.18 0.14 9.77
CA ALA A 43 18.81 1.41 9.48
C ALA A 43 19.02 1.54 7.97
N ALA A 44 18.37 2.54 7.37
CA ALA A 44 18.42 2.80 5.94
C ALA A 44 19.29 4.01 5.63
N ARG A 45 20.19 3.87 4.65
CA ARG A 45 20.95 4.96 4.06
C ARG A 45 20.64 5.07 2.58
N VAL A 46 20.13 6.23 2.19
CA VAL A 46 19.78 6.52 0.79
C VAL A 46 20.93 7.28 0.13
N LEU A 47 21.35 6.81 -1.03
CA LEU A 47 22.37 7.42 -1.87
C LEU A 47 21.76 7.81 -3.21
N TRP A 48 22.11 8.98 -3.70
CA TRP A 48 21.56 9.55 -4.93
C TRP A 48 22.67 9.85 -5.92
N SER A 49 22.54 9.36 -7.15
CA SER A 49 23.43 9.71 -8.24
C SER A 49 22.66 10.16 -9.48
N PRO A 50 22.98 11.31 -10.07
CA PRO A 50 22.49 11.64 -11.41
C PRO A 50 23.08 10.64 -12.40
N VAL A 51 22.26 10.13 -13.32
CA VAL A 51 22.67 9.10 -14.29
C VAL A 51 23.66 9.63 -15.31
N GLY A 52 23.56 10.92 -15.66
CA GLY A 52 24.47 11.61 -16.58
C GLY A 52 25.86 11.93 -16.02
N ASN A 53 26.19 11.50 -14.79
CA ASN A 53 27.50 11.76 -14.17
C ASN A 53 28.20 10.45 -13.75
N PRO A 54 28.96 9.81 -14.66
CA PRO A 54 29.63 8.54 -14.39
C PRO A 54 30.58 8.57 -13.19
N GLN A 55 31.28 9.69 -12.96
CA GLN A 55 32.21 9.82 -11.85
C GLN A 55 31.49 9.82 -10.50
N ARG A 56 30.34 10.51 -10.42
CA ARG A 56 29.47 10.54 -9.24
C ARG A 56 28.78 9.20 -9.02
N LEU A 57 28.35 8.52 -10.09
CA LEU A 57 27.80 7.17 -10.01
C LEU A 57 28.84 6.19 -9.45
N ALA A 58 30.06 6.20 -9.98
CA ALA A 58 31.16 5.37 -9.47
C ALA A 58 31.48 5.66 -7.99
N ALA A 59 31.46 6.93 -7.57
CA ALA A 59 31.64 7.30 -6.17
C ALA A 59 30.50 6.79 -5.26
N THR A 60 29.27 6.83 -5.76
CA THR A 60 28.07 6.36 -5.06
C THR A 60 28.09 4.84 -4.90
N LEU A 61 28.48 4.11 -5.95
CA LEU A 61 28.67 2.66 -5.91
C LEU A 61 29.77 2.26 -4.91
N ARG A 62 30.90 2.98 -4.84
CA ARG A 62 31.93 2.73 -3.83
C ARG A 62 31.42 2.91 -2.39
N GLN A 63 30.54 3.89 -2.16
CA GLN A 63 29.90 4.08 -0.85
C GLN A 63 28.94 2.92 -0.54
N ALA A 64 28.14 2.48 -1.51
CA ALA A 64 27.26 1.33 -1.37
C ALA A 64 28.06 0.05 -1.07
N ASP A 65 29.18 -0.18 -1.75
CA ASP A 65 30.08 -1.32 -1.52
C ASP A 65 30.66 -1.31 -0.09
N ALA A 66 31.04 -0.14 0.42
CA ALA A 66 31.51 0.01 1.79
C ALA A 66 30.41 -0.32 2.82
N LEU A 67 29.17 0.10 2.55
CA LEU A 67 28.02 -0.22 3.39
C LEU A 67 27.69 -1.72 3.33
N ASN A 68 27.76 -2.34 2.16
CA ASN A 68 27.54 -3.78 2.01
C ASN A 68 28.57 -4.61 2.79
N LYS A 69 29.84 -4.23 2.73
CA LYS A 69 30.91 -4.83 3.55
C LYS A 69 30.67 -4.67 5.05
N SER A 70 29.95 -3.63 5.46
CA SER A 70 29.55 -3.40 6.86
C SER A 70 28.23 -4.08 7.25
N GLY A 71 27.63 -4.90 6.39
CA GLY A 71 26.43 -5.68 6.69
C GLY A 71 25.12 -5.14 6.10
N HIS A 72 25.12 -4.04 5.35
CA HIS A 72 23.90 -3.52 4.74
C HIS A 72 23.54 -4.27 3.45
N GLY A 73 22.28 -4.62 3.25
CA GLY A 73 21.78 -5.02 1.93
C GLY A 73 21.71 -3.80 1.01
N VAL A 74 22.08 -3.94 -0.27
CA VAL A 74 22.09 -2.83 -1.23
C VAL A 74 21.01 -3.05 -2.29
N PHE A 75 20.17 -2.04 -2.45
CA PHE A 75 19.06 -2.02 -3.38
C PHE A 75 19.11 -0.77 -4.28
N PHE A 76 18.53 -0.84 -5.48
CA PHE A 76 18.41 0.28 -6.42
C PHE A 76 16.97 0.41 -6.92
N ALA A 77 16.54 1.63 -7.26
CA ALA A 77 15.26 1.85 -7.91
C ALA A 77 15.37 1.59 -9.42
N PRO A 78 14.58 0.68 -10.03
CA PRO A 78 14.54 0.54 -11.48
C PRO A 78 13.94 1.77 -12.18
N CYS A 79 13.03 2.49 -11.52
CA CYS A 79 12.53 3.78 -12.00
C CYS A 79 13.46 4.92 -11.58
N LEU A 80 13.85 5.76 -12.53
CA LEU A 80 14.59 6.99 -12.25
C LEU A 80 13.68 8.06 -11.67
N ARG A 81 14.27 8.94 -10.86
CA ARG A 81 13.57 10.04 -10.18
C ARG A 81 13.91 11.40 -10.76
N ASP A 82 12.93 12.31 -10.81
CA ASP A 82 13.14 13.72 -11.15
C ASP A 82 13.72 14.54 -9.99
N GLN A 83 13.52 14.06 -8.77
CA GLN A 83 14.02 14.65 -7.53
C GLN A 83 14.61 13.58 -6.60
N LYS A 84 15.40 14.00 -5.61
CA LYS A 84 16.01 13.09 -4.63
C LYS A 84 15.00 12.63 -3.56
N LYS A 85 13.90 12.01 -3.98
CA LYS A 85 12.81 11.52 -3.15
C LYS A 85 12.44 10.11 -3.59
N GLY A 86 12.39 9.17 -2.64
CA GLY A 86 12.10 7.76 -2.92
C GLY A 86 10.62 7.41 -2.87
N SER A 87 9.77 8.29 -3.42
CA SER A 87 8.31 8.12 -3.46
C SER A 87 7.82 7.85 -4.88
N ALA A 88 6.61 7.32 -5.02
CA ALA A 88 6.03 6.98 -6.32
C ALA A 88 5.85 8.23 -7.21
N GLU A 89 5.51 9.36 -6.60
CA GLU A 89 5.27 10.65 -7.29
C GLU A 89 6.55 11.22 -7.90
N ALA A 90 7.70 10.89 -7.31
CA ALA A 90 9.01 11.28 -7.86
C ALA A 90 9.48 10.35 -8.99
N ALA A 91 8.77 9.25 -9.28
CA ALA A 91 9.08 8.39 -10.42
C ALA A 91 8.83 9.16 -11.72
N ALA A 92 9.88 9.28 -12.54
CA ALA A 92 9.87 10.10 -13.74
C ALA A 92 10.10 9.29 -15.03
N LEU A 93 10.84 8.18 -14.95
CA LEU A 93 11.16 7.39 -16.14
C LEU A 93 11.37 5.90 -15.80
N VAL A 94 10.78 5.03 -16.60
CA VAL A 94 10.91 3.57 -16.54
C VAL A 94 11.67 3.08 -17.76
N SER A 95 12.85 2.52 -17.56
CA SER A 95 13.68 1.96 -18.65
C SER A 95 13.60 0.45 -18.77
N ALA A 96 13.00 -0.23 -17.80
CA ALA A 96 12.71 -1.65 -17.85
C ALA A 96 11.51 -1.98 -16.97
N LEU A 97 10.77 -3.04 -17.32
CA LEU A 97 9.90 -3.74 -16.37
C LEU A 97 10.73 -4.75 -15.58
N TRP A 98 10.28 -5.11 -14.38
CA TRP A 98 11.02 -6.01 -13.50
C TRP A 98 10.09 -6.93 -12.71
N VAL A 99 10.65 -8.03 -12.22
CA VAL A 99 9.99 -8.91 -11.23
C VAL A 99 11.00 -9.40 -10.19
N ASP A 100 10.51 -9.64 -8.97
CA ASP A 100 11.21 -10.33 -7.89
C ASP A 100 10.44 -11.62 -7.54
N ILE A 101 11.09 -12.78 -7.71
CA ILE A 101 10.51 -14.09 -7.42
C ILE A 101 11.31 -14.71 -6.27
N ASP A 102 10.78 -14.67 -5.04
CA ASP A 102 11.38 -15.34 -3.88
C ASP A 102 11.08 -16.84 -3.93
N CYS A 103 12.11 -17.66 -3.69
CA CYS A 103 12.00 -19.11 -3.72
C CYS A 103 12.31 -19.74 -2.35
N ASP A 104 12.56 -18.95 -1.29
CA ASP A 104 12.90 -19.44 0.06
C ASP A 104 13.99 -20.54 0.07
N ASP A 105 14.90 -20.49 -0.90
CA ASP A 105 15.95 -21.48 -1.14
C ASP A 105 15.46 -22.92 -1.43
N ASP A 106 14.18 -23.12 -1.76
CA ASP A 106 13.64 -24.40 -2.23
C ASP A 106 14.11 -24.68 -3.68
N PRO A 107 14.90 -25.75 -3.92
CA PRO A 107 15.44 -26.03 -5.25
C PRO A 107 14.36 -26.26 -6.33
N ARG A 108 13.20 -26.81 -5.98
CA ARG A 108 12.10 -27.06 -6.93
C ARG A 108 11.41 -25.75 -7.30
N LEU A 109 11.19 -24.86 -6.33
CA LEU A 109 10.65 -23.53 -6.61
C LEU A 109 11.62 -22.73 -7.48
N ARG A 110 12.92 -22.78 -7.20
CA ARG A 110 13.96 -22.11 -8.01
C ARG A 110 13.98 -22.60 -9.45
N SER A 111 13.97 -23.91 -9.68
CA SER A 111 13.95 -24.48 -11.03
C SER A 111 12.65 -24.13 -11.77
N GLY A 112 11.49 -24.30 -11.13
CA GLY A 112 10.20 -23.99 -11.76
C GLY A 112 10.02 -22.49 -12.05
N ALA A 113 10.54 -21.61 -11.20
CA ALA A 113 10.55 -20.16 -11.45
C ALA A 113 11.43 -19.80 -12.65
N LEU A 114 12.61 -20.40 -12.77
CA LEU A 114 13.50 -20.16 -13.90
C LEU A 114 12.89 -20.67 -15.22
N GLU A 115 12.28 -21.85 -15.21
CA GLU A 115 11.54 -22.38 -16.37
C GLU A 115 10.42 -21.42 -16.81
N LYS A 116 9.62 -20.91 -15.87
CA LYS A 116 8.60 -19.89 -16.18
C LYS A 116 9.19 -18.63 -16.80
N LEU A 117 10.34 -18.15 -16.31
CA LEU A 117 11.03 -16.99 -16.89
C LEU A 117 11.52 -17.27 -18.30
N HIS A 118 11.99 -18.49 -18.60
CA HIS A 118 12.44 -18.90 -19.93
C HIS A 118 11.29 -19.08 -20.93
N ASP A 119 10.14 -19.54 -20.45
CA ASP A 119 8.93 -19.76 -21.24
C ASP A 119 8.10 -18.49 -21.44
N PHE A 120 8.34 -17.45 -20.63
CA PHE A 120 7.62 -16.18 -20.75
C PHE A 120 7.98 -15.47 -22.06
N ASP A 121 6.94 -15.03 -22.79
CA ASP A 121 7.07 -14.23 -24.00
C ASP A 121 6.35 -12.88 -23.79
N PRO A 122 7.02 -11.73 -23.95
CA PRO A 122 8.40 -11.54 -24.45
C PRO A 122 9.49 -12.07 -23.51
N LYS A 123 10.59 -12.66 -24.02
CA LYS A 123 11.68 -13.19 -23.17
C LYS A 123 12.36 -12.13 -22.30
N PRO A 124 12.80 -12.45 -21.06
CA PRO A 124 13.60 -11.54 -20.26
C PRO A 124 14.87 -11.07 -20.98
N SER A 125 15.22 -9.80 -20.76
CA SER A 125 16.48 -9.21 -21.22
C SER A 125 17.62 -9.56 -20.28
N ILE A 126 17.35 -9.60 -18.97
CA ILE A 126 18.35 -9.88 -17.93
C ILE A 126 17.71 -10.77 -16.87
N ILE A 127 18.42 -11.82 -16.44
CA ILE A 127 18.06 -12.64 -15.28
C ILE A 127 19.21 -12.58 -14.28
N LEU A 128 18.86 -12.39 -13.01
CA LEU A 128 19.79 -12.30 -11.89
C LEU A 128 19.36 -13.24 -10.77
N ASP A 129 20.31 -13.99 -10.24
CA ASP A 129 20.18 -14.73 -9.00
C ASP A 129 20.35 -13.74 -7.84
N SER A 130 19.29 -13.49 -7.07
CA SER A 130 19.33 -12.55 -5.95
C SER A 130 19.92 -13.15 -4.67
N GLY A 131 20.23 -14.46 -4.71
CA GLY A 131 20.64 -15.27 -3.58
C GLY A 131 19.49 -15.79 -2.72
N GLY A 132 18.25 -15.37 -2.98
CA GLY A 132 17.05 -16.00 -2.40
C GLY A 132 16.02 -16.46 -3.45
N GLY A 133 16.19 -15.98 -4.68
CA GLY A 133 15.29 -16.24 -5.79
C GLY A 133 15.80 -15.60 -7.08
N TRP A 134 14.89 -15.21 -7.96
CA TRP A 134 15.21 -14.66 -9.28
C TRP A 134 14.68 -13.25 -9.46
N HIS A 135 15.54 -12.35 -9.94
CA HIS A 135 15.09 -11.12 -10.56
C HIS A 135 15.12 -11.29 -12.08
N ALA A 136 14.10 -10.77 -12.76
CA ALA A 136 14.12 -10.65 -14.20
C ALA A 136 13.77 -9.22 -14.62
N TYR A 137 14.38 -8.77 -15.72
CA TYR A 137 14.18 -7.44 -16.28
C TYR A 137 13.89 -7.53 -17.77
N TRP A 138 12.95 -6.70 -18.23
CA TRP A 138 12.62 -6.50 -19.64
C TRP A 138 12.93 -5.06 -20.00
N LEU A 139 14.02 -4.84 -20.73
CA LEU A 139 14.45 -3.50 -21.15
C LEU A 139 13.43 -2.91 -22.13
N LEU A 140 13.03 -1.66 -21.88
CA LEU A 140 12.09 -0.94 -22.73
C LEU A 140 12.83 -0.07 -23.75
N ASP A 141 12.30 -0.03 -24.97
CA ASP A 141 12.74 0.88 -26.02
C ASP A 141 11.52 1.36 -26.85
N PRO A 142 11.16 2.65 -26.81
CA PRO A 142 11.81 3.69 -26.00
C PRO A 142 11.53 3.49 -24.49
N PRO A 143 12.37 4.06 -23.60
CA PRO A 143 12.02 4.22 -22.19
C PRO A 143 10.71 5.01 -22.03
N VAL A 144 9.95 4.74 -20.97
CA VAL A 144 8.63 5.32 -20.74
C VAL A 144 8.71 6.45 -19.72
N GLU A 145 8.31 7.65 -20.11
CA GLU A 145 8.17 8.79 -19.21
C GLU A 145 6.92 8.69 -18.34
N LEU A 146 7.01 9.21 -17.11
CA LEU A 146 5.94 9.19 -16.10
C LEU A 146 5.56 10.62 -15.69
N PRO A 147 4.90 11.40 -16.57
CA PRO A 147 4.60 12.81 -16.30
C PRO A 147 3.54 13.00 -15.21
N ASP A 148 2.65 12.02 -15.02
CA ASP A 148 1.50 12.11 -14.14
C ASP A 148 1.18 10.78 -13.45
N ASP A 149 0.19 10.82 -12.56
CA ASP A 149 -0.24 9.63 -11.80
C ASP A 149 -0.90 8.57 -12.68
N ALA A 150 -1.50 8.95 -13.82
CA ALA A 150 -2.11 7.99 -14.73
C ALA A 150 -1.05 7.12 -15.41
N ALA A 151 0.07 7.71 -15.85
CA ALA A 151 1.21 6.99 -16.39
C ALA A 151 1.85 6.07 -15.34
N ARG A 152 2.01 6.56 -14.09
CA ARG A 152 2.52 5.75 -12.97
C ARG A 152 1.62 4.56 -12.68
N GLN A 153 0.31 4.78 -12.67
CA GLN A 153 -0.68 3.74 -12.44
C GLN A 153 -0.71 2.70 -13.57
N GLN A 154 -0.56 3.13 -14.83
CA GLN A 154 -0.47 2.21 -15.97
C GLN A 154 0.70 1.25 -15.82
N ILE A 155 1.90 1.76 -15.51
CA ILE A 155 3.08 0.91 -15.29
C ILE A 155 2.90 0.01 -14.07
N ALA A 156 2.33 0.51 -12.98
CA ALA A 156 2.02 -0.31 -11.81
C ALA A 156 1.07 -1.47 -12.15
N SER A 157 0.04 -1.25 -12.97
CA SER A 157 -0.86 -2.30 -13.44
C SER A 157 -0.16 -3.34 -14.32
N VAL A 158 0.73 -2.91 -15.23
CA VAL A 158 1.52 -3.83 -16.05
C VAL A 158 2.45 -4.68 -15.17
N LEU A 159 3.15 -4.07 -14.22
CA LEU A 159 4.00 -4.79 -13.26
C LEU A 159 3.18 -5.77 -12.44
N HIS A 160 2.00 -5.39 -11.96
CA HIS A 160 1.12 -6.30 -11.22
C HIS A 160 0.76 -7.54 -12.05
N GLY A 161 0.33 -7.36 -13.29
CA GLY A 161 0.05 -8.48 -14.19
C GLY A 161 1.27 -9.34 -14.46
N LEU A 162 2.44 -8.72 -14.64
CA LEU A 162 3.70 -9.42 -14.83
C LEU A 162 4.03 -10.33 -13.63
N PHE A 163 3.97 -9.78 -12.41
CA PHE A 163 4.17 -10.53 -11.16
C PHE A 163 3.18 -11.70 -11.04
N ALA A 164 1.90 -11.47 -11.35
CA ALA A 164 0.87 -12.50 -11.30
C ALA A 164 1.12 -13.67 -12.28
N VAL A 165 1.59 -13.38 -13.50
CA VAL A 165 1.84 -14.40 -14.52
C VAL A 165 3.08 -15.24 -14.20
N VAL A 166 4.19 -14.60 -13.81
CA VAL A 166 5.47 -15.30 -13.59
C VAL A 166 5.60 -15.88 -12.17
N GLY A 167 4.68 -15.52 -11.27
CA GLY A 167 4.68 -15.97 -9.87
C GLY A 167 5.66 -15.20 -8.98
N GLY A 168 5.85 -13.91 -9.27
CA GLY A 168 6.57 -13.01 -8.36
C GLY A 168 5.76 -12.69 -7.11
N ASP A 169 6.41 -12.06 -6.13
CA ASP A 169 5.76 -11.63 -4.89
C ASP A 169 4.75 -10.47 -5.15
N PRO A 170 3.43 -10.70 -5.00
CA PRO A 170 2.42 -9.65 -5.23
C PRO A 170 2.58 -8.47 -4.26
N GLU A 171 3.21 -8.68 -3.10
CA GLU A 171 3.50 -7.60 -2.17
C GLU A 171 4.61 -6.66 -2.66
N TYR A 172 5.47 -7.11 -3.57
CA TYR A 172 6.53 -6.31 -4.16
C TYR A 172 6.05 -5.46 -5.35
N ALA A 173 4.93 -5.86 -5.96
CA ALA A 173 4.29 -5.19 -7.10
C ALA A 173 3.58 -3.86 -6.73
N LYS A 174 3.75 -3.37 -5.50
CA LYS A 174 2.94 -2.28 -4.93
C LYS A 174 3.16 -0.91 -5.59
N SER A 175 4.27 -0.64 -6.29
CA SER A 175 4.52 0.69 -6.86
C SER A 175 5.72 0.78 -7.82
N VAL A 176 5.71 1.81 -8.68
CA VAL A 176 6.91 2.35 -9.36
C VAL A 176 7.99 2.88 -8.39
N ALA A 177 7.71 2.87 -7.08
CA ALA A 177 8.66 3.13 -6.00
C ALA A 177 9.49 1.91 -5.57
N SER A 178 9.21 0.71 -6.09
CA SER A 178 9.88 -0.53 -5.67
C SER A 178 11.39 -0.49 -5.91
N MET A 179 12.12 -1.15 -5.01
CA MET A 179 13.59 -1.22 -5.01
C MET A 179 13.99 -2.67 -5.28
N MET A 180 15.03 -2.90 -6.08
CA MET A 180 15.55 -4.24 -6.39
C MET A 180 16.96 -4.40 -5.85
N ARG A 181 17.36 -5.60 -5.45
CA ARG A 181 18.76 -5.87 -5.03
C ARG A 181 19.74 -5.54 -6.16
N LEU A 182 20.82 -4.84 -5.81
CA LEU A 182 21.87 -4.47 -6.76
C LEU A 182 22.75 -5.70 -7.06
N PRO A 183 23.06 -6.00 -8.34
CA PRO A 183 24.04 -7.03 -8.70
C PRO A 183 25.40 -6.79 -8.05
N ASP A 184 26.15 -7.88 -7.88
CA ASP A 184 27.50 -7.90 -7.30
C ASP A 184 27.54 -7.40 -5.85
N THR A 185 26.43 -7.52 -5.12
CA THR A 185 26.35 -7.23 -3.69
C THR A 185 25.94 -8.46 -2.90
N VAL A 186 26.46 -8.59 -1.68
CA VAL A 186 26.16 -9.69 -0.76
C VAL A 186 24.73 -9.52 -0.23
N ASN A 187 23.94 -10.59 -0.28
CA ASN A 187 22.68 -10.68 0.44
C ASN A 187 22.97 -10.89 1.93
N THR A 188 22.87 -9.81 2.71
CA THR A 188 23.25 -9.80 4.13
C THR A 188 22.17 -10.30 5.08
N LYS A 189 21.02 -10.78 4.57
CA LYS A 189 19.99 -11.40 5.40
C LYS A 189 20.55 -12.68 6.05
N PRO A 190 20.38 -12.89 7.38
CA PRO A 190 21.03 -13.99 8.11
C PRO A 190 20.73 -15.39 7.56
N ASP A 191 19.52 -15.61 7.06
CA ASP A 191 19.01 -16.86 6.48
C ASP A 191 19.63 -17.20 5.11
N ARG A 192 20.22 -16.22 4.43
CA ARG A 192 20.69 -16.35 3.03
C ARG A 192 22.18 -16.61 2.88
N GLY A 193 22.90 -16.85 3.98
CA GLY A 193 24.28 -17.35 3.97
C GLY A 193 25.32 -16.46 3.26
N GLY A 194 25.01 -15.18 3.02
CA GLY A 194 25.93 -14.26 2.34
C GLY A 194 26.09 -14.50 0.84
N VAL A 195 25.09 -15.08 0.17
CA VAL A 195 25.13 -15.28 -1.29
C VAL A 195 25.25 -13.93 -2.01
N VAL A 196 26.13 -13.86 -3.00
CA VAL A 196 26.31 -12.66 -3.85
C VAL A 196 25.26 -12.67 -4.95
N ALA A 197 24.54 -11.55 -5.09
CA ALA A 197 23.60 -11.35 -6.18
C ALA A 197 24.35 -11.33 -7.53
N ALA A 198 24.04 -12.26 -8.44
CA ALA A 198 24.82 -12.48 -9.65
C ALA A 198 23.93 -12.52 -10.89
N ILE A 199 24.35 -11.82 -11.94
CA ILE A 199 23.67 -11.88 -13.25
C ILE A 199 23.96 -13.25 -13.88
N THR A 200 22.91 -14.01 -14.18
CA THR A 200 23.02 -15.35 -14.79
C THR A 200 22.80 -15.31 -16.29
N GLU A 201 21.95 -14.39 -16.77
CA GLU A 201 21.70 -14.19 -18.20
C GLU A 201 21.67 -12.69 -18.51
N PHE A 202 22.32 -12.31 -19.61
CA PHE A 202 22.47 -10.91 -20.00
C PHE A 202 22.34 -10.76 -21.52
N HIS A 203 21.22 -10.20 -21.96
CA HIS A 203 20.87 -9.96 -23.35
C HIS A 203 20.43 -8.49 -23.53
N PRO A 204 21.39 -7.53 -23.50
CA PRO A 204 21.10 -6.09 -23.52
C PRO A 204 20.46 -5.61 -24.85
N ASP A 205 20.55 -6.43 -25.89
CA ASP A 205 19.93 -6.19 -27.20
C ASP A 205 18.43 -6.56 -27.23
N ARG A 206 17.94 -7.35 -26.26
CA ARG A 206 16.51 -7.65 -26.11
C ARG A 206 15.83 -6.45 -25.49
N ARG A 207 15.29 -5.58 -26.35
CA ARG A 207 14.50 -4.41 -25.96
C ARG A 207 13.13 -4.48 -26.58
N TYR A 208 12.12 -4.02 -25.84
CA TYR A 208 10.72 -4.19 -26.19
C TYR A 208 9.96 -2.88 -26.06
N PRO A 209 8.99 -2.60 -26.94
CA PRO A 209 8.05 -1.52 -26.70
C PRO A 209 7.14 -1.88 -25.52
N LEU A 210 6.66 -0.88 -24.77
CA LEU A 210 5.71 -1.10 -23.67
C LEU A 210 4.45 -1.85 -24.14
N SER A 211 4.01 -1.63 -25.37
CA SER A 211 2.84 -2.28 -25.97
C SER A 211 2.93 -3.81 -26.03
N ALA A 212 4.15 -4.38 -25.99
CA ALA A 212 4.34 -5.83 -25.89
C ALA A 212 3.88 -6.42 -24.54
N PHE A 213 3.64 -5.57 -23.54
CA PHE A 213 3.24 -5.94 -22.18
C PHE A 213 1.88 -5.37 -21.78
N GLU A 214 1.23 -4.57 -22.62
CA GLU A 214 -0.07 -3.96 -22.30
C GLU A 214 -1.17 -5.00 -22.05
N TRP A 215 -1.04 -6.21 -22.60
CA TRP A 215 -1.94 -7.32 -22.30
C TRP A 215 -1.88 -7.77 -20.83
N LEU A 216 -0.79 -7.45 -20.11
CA LEU A 216 -0.66 -7.67 -18.67
C LEU A 216 -1.36 -6.59 -17.85
N ALA A 217 -1.67 -5.43 -18.45
CA ALA A 217 -2.45 -4.39 -17.80
C ALA A 217 -3.91 -4.85 -17.68
N VAL A 218 -4.15 -5.77 -16.75
CA VAL A 218 -5.48 -6.13 -16.32
C VAL A 218 -6.00 -4.93 -15.55
N LYS A 219 -6.89 -4.14 -16.19
CA LYS A 219 -7.85 -3.34 -15.42
C LYS A 219 -8.49 -4.31 -14.44
N PRO A 220 -8.63 -3.99 -13.13
CA PRO A 220 -9.46 -4.80 -12.26
C PRO A 220 -10.76 -5.03 -13.04
N GLU A 221 -11.05 -6.29 -13.35
CA GLU A 221 -12.20 -6.61 -14.18
C GLU A 221 -13.38 -5.90 -13.52
N ARG A 222 -14.05 -5.01 -14.29
CA ARG A 222 -15.48 -4.81 -14.05
C ARG A 222 -16.03 -6.21 -13.98
N ALA A 223 -16.54 -6.61 -12.82
CA ALA A 223 -17.18 -7.89 -12.63
C ALA A 223 -18.29 -8.04 -13.68
N ASN A 224 -17.92 -8.56 -14.85
CA ASN A 224 -18.81 -9.00 -15.91
C ASN A 224 -18.96 -10.52 -15.76
N GLY A 225 -19.11 -10.97 -14.51
CA GLY A 225 -19.90 -12.14 -14.21
C GLY A 225 -21.36 -11.73 -14.23
N LYS A 226 -21.97 -11.65 -15.42
CA LYS A 226 -23.42 -11.69 -15.55
C LYS A 226 -23.91 -12.99 -14.92
N GLN A 227 -24.38 -12.93 -13.68
CA GLN A 227 -25.57 -13.68 -13.33
C GLN A 227 -26.78 -12.76 -13.59
N PRO A 228 -27.89 -13.30 -14.11
CA PRO A 228 -29.05 -12.47 -14.35
C PRO A 228 -29.57 -12.01 -12.99
N ILE A 229 -29.39 -10.73 -12.68
CA ILE A 229 -30.22 -10.06 -11.70
C ILE A 229 -31.64 -10.32 -12.18
N THR A 230 -32.45 -11.02 -11.38
CA THR A 230 -33.88 -11.14 -11.64
C THR A 230 -34.46 -9.74 -11.55
N LEU A 231 -34.50 -9.06 -12.69
CA LEU A 231 -35.13 -7.76 -12.84
C LEU A 231 -36.59 -7.94 -12.45
N SER A 232 -37.08 -7.09 -11.54
CA SER A 232 -38.51 -6.96 -11.32
C SER A 232 -39.16 -6.52 -12.65
N GLY A 233 -40.45 -6.77 -12.85
CA GLY A 233 -41.17 -6.51 -14.12
C GLY A 233 -41.08 -5.09 -14.70
N ASN A 234 -40.43 -4.15 -14.01
CA ASN A 234 -40.17 -2.77 -14.41
C ASN A 234 -38.72 -2.50 -14.88
N GLY A 235 -37.84 -3.50 -14.96
CA GLY A 235 -36.48 -3.33 -15.51
C GLY A 235 -35.40 -2.85 -14.53
N HIS A 236 -35.72 -2.76 -13.24
CA HIS A 236 -34.80 -2.38 -12.15
C HIS A 236 -34.50 -3.57 -11.22
N ALA A 237 -33.36 -3.53 -10.51
CA ALA A 237 -33.07 -4.48 -9.44
C ALA A 237 -34.00 -4.24 -8.23
N PRO A 238 -34.33 -5.26 -7.42
CA PRO A 238 -35.18 -5.07 -6.25
C PRO A 238 -34.52 -4.15 -5.21
N LEU A 239 -35.28 -3.18 -4.70
CA LEU A 239 -34.84 -2.31 -3.61
C LEU A 239 -34.84 -3.07 -2.27
N PRO A 240 -33.90 -2.80 -1.36
CA PRO A 240 -33.89 -3.43 -0.04
C PRO A 240 -35.09 -2.96 0.80
N GLN A 241 -35.53 -3.82 1.73
CA GLN A 241 -36.73 -3.58 2.54
C GLN A 241 -36.70 -2.23 3.28
N ILE A 242 -35.52 -1.80 3.76
CA ILE A 242 -35.35 -0.51 4.45
C ILE A 242 -35.71 0.70 3.56
N THR A 243 -35.45 0.62 2.25
CA THR A 243 -35.84 1.65 1.28
C THR A 243 -37.34 1.64 1.03
N LEU A 244 -37.92 0.44 0.91
CA LEU A 244 -39.36 0.26 0.73
C LEU A 244 -40.14 0.76 1.96
N ASP A 245 -39.63 0.48 3.15
CA ASP A 245 -40.18 0.96 4.43
C ASP A 245 -40.05 2.48 4.53
N TYR A 246 -38.93 3.07 4.12
CA TYR A 246 -38.75 4.52 4.05
C TYR A 246 -39.76 5.19 3.10
N LEU A 247 -39.92 4.66 1.88
CA LEU A 247 -40.89 5.18 0.91
C LEU A 247 -42.33 5.09 1.44
N SER A 248 -42.64 4.02 2.16
CA SER A 248 -43.99 3.76 2.68
C SER A 248 -44.32 4.57 3.94
N CYS A 249 -43.40 4.64 4.89
CA CYS A 249 -43.66 5.11 6.25
C CYS A 249 -42.94 6.42 6.61
N GLY A 250 -42.00 6.88 5.78
CA GLY A 250 -41.14 8.03 6.08
C GLY A 250 -40.07 7.71 7.14
N SER A 251 -39.27 8.71 7.49
CA SER A 251 -38.20 8.60 8.48
C SER A 251 -38.66 9.00 9.89
N SER A 252 -38.05 8.39 10.91
CA SER A 252 -38.21 8.84 12.31
C SER A 252 -37.55 10.20 12.52
N ASN A 253 -38.17 11.06 13.35
CA ASN A 253 -37.67 12.41 13.66
C ASN A 253 -36.16 12.43 13.98
N GLY A 254 -35.40 13.23 13.24
CA GLY A 254 -33.95 13.43 13.42
C GLY A 254 -33.03 12.73 12.41
N ASN A 255 -33.51 11.73 11.66
CA ASN A 255 -32.68 10.97 10.70
C ASN A 255 -33.08 11.13 9.22
N ARG A 256 -33.93 12.11 8.90
CA ARG A 256 -34.55 12.27 7.58
C ARG A 256 -33.60 12.52 6.41
N ASN A 257 -32.57 13.35 6.60
CA ASN A 257 -31.60 13.64 5.54
C ASN A 257 -30.70 12.44 5.29
N ARG A 258 -30.39 11.69 6.35
CA ARG A 258 -29.63 10.46 6.25
C ARG A 258 -30.42 9.36 5.53
N ALA A 259 -31.69 9.20 5.86
CA ALA A 259 -32.59 8.27 5.20
C ALA A 259 -32.76 8.58 3.71
N LEU A 260 -32.91 9.87 3.35
CA LEU A 260 -32.96 10.31 1.96
C LEU A 260 -31.66 9.97 1.21
N PHE A 261 -30.49 10.24 1.80
CA PHE A 261 -29.20 9.95 1.21
C PHE A 261 -28.99 8.44 1.00
N ASP A 262 -29.30 7.63 2.01
CA ASP A 262 -29.13 6.18 1.95
C ASP A 262 -30.09 5.54 0.93
N ALA A 263 -31.33 6.02 0.86
CA ALA A 263 -32.32 5.60 -0.14
C ALA A 263 -31.90 5.99 -1.56
N ALA A 264 -31.40 7.22 -1.76
CA ALA A 264 -30.88 7.66 -3.07
C ALA A 264 -29.70 6.80 -3.55
N CYS A 265 -28.80 6.41 -2.64
CA CYS A 265 -27.71 5.48 -2.96
C CYS A 265 -28.26 4.12 -3.41
N GLN A 266 -29.27 3.59 -2.71
CA GLN A 266 -29.88 2.29 -3.02
C GLN A 266 -30.63 2.28 -4.36
N LEU A 267 -31.34 3.37 -4.69
CA LEU A 267 -32.00 3.51 -6.00
C LEU A 267 -30.98 3.58 -7.13
N ARG A 268 -29.90 4.36 -6.97
CA ARG A 268 -28.80 4.43 -7.94
C ARG A 268 -28.15 3.06 -8.15
N ASP A 269 -27.84 2.36 -7.07
CA ASP A 269 -27.20 1.05 -7.12
C ASP A 269 -28.13 -0.01 -7.73
N ALA A 270 -29.45 0.16 -7.61
CA ALA A 270 -30.47 -0.72 -8.21
C ALA A 270 -30.79 -0.41 -9.69
N GLY A 271 -30.15 0.62 -10.27
CA GLY A 271 -30.28 0.97 -11.69
C GLY A 271 -31.32 2.06 -12.01
N TYR A 272 -31.93 2.68 -11.01
CA TYR A 272 -32.85 3.80 -11.22
C TYR A 272 -32.09 5.04 -11.69
N SER A 273 -32.63 5.74 -12.69
CA SER A 273 -32.11 7.04 -13.12
C SER A 273 -32.30 8.11 -12.05
N GLN A 274 -31.52 9.18 -12.12
CA GLN A 274 -31.65 10.32 -11.20
C GLN A 274 -33.09 10.88 -11.23
N THR A 275 -33.71 10.95 -12.41
CA THR A 275 -35.08 11.46 -12.56
C THR A 275 -36.10 10.55 -11.88
N GLU A 276 -35.94 9.23 -11.96
CA GLU A 276 -36.80 8.27 -11.26
C GLU A 276 -36.62 8.37 -9.75
N ALA A 277 -35.38 8.47 -9.27
CA ALA A 277 -35.11 8.66 -7.85
C ALA A 277 -35.65 9.98 -7.30
N GLU A 278 -35.56 11.07 -8.06
CA GLU A 278 -36.19 12.35 -7.71
C GLU A 278 -37.72 12.23 -7.62
N ALA A 279 -38.35 11.52 -8.57
CA ALA A 279 -39.80 11.33 -8.57
C ALA A 279 -40.30 10.54 -7.35
N GLU A 280 -39.56 9.52 -6.92
CA GLU A 280 -39.93 8.65 -5.80
C GLU A 280 -39.58 9.26 -4.42
N LEU A 281 -38.41 9.88 -4.28
CA LEU A 281 -37.87 10.27 -2.97
C LEU A 281 -38.25 11.69 -2.53
N ILE A 282 -38.40 12.64 -3.47
CA ILE A 282 -38.73 14.03 -3.14
C ILE A 282 -40.09 14.16 -2.44
N PRO A 283 -41.19 13.54 -2.94
CA PRO A 283 -42.49 13.64 -2.29
C PRO A 283 -42.47 13.11 -0.86
N ARG A 284 -41.77 11.98 -0.65
CA ARG A 284 -41.59 11.38 0.68
C ARG A 284 -40.79 12.28 1.60
N HIS A 285 -39.68 12.82 1.12
CA HIS A 285 -38.84 13.71 1.90
C HIS A 285 -39.60 14.97 2.34
N VAL A 286 -40.35 15.60 1.43
CA VAL A 286 -41.19 16.77 1.75
C VAL A 286 -42.29 16.42 2.77
N ALA A 287 -42.85 15.22 2.71
CA ALA A 287 -43.85 14.74 3.66
C ALA A 287 -43.28 14.42 5.07
N ASP A 288 -41.98 14.16 5.21
CA ASP A 288 -41.29 13.94 6.51
C ASP A 288 -41.00 15.23 7.29
N GLY A 289 -41.61 16.34 6.88
CA GLY A 289 -41.38 17.66 7.47
C GLY A 289 -42.22 17.91 8.69
N THR A 290 -41.70 18.72 9.60
CA THR A 290 -42.53 19.36 10.61
C THR A 290 -43.29 20.51 9.96
N GLY A 291 -44.56 20.73 10.33
CA GLY A 291 -45.46 21.69 9.66
C GLY A 291 -44.99 23.16 9.60
N ASP A 292 -43.93 23.52 10.34
CA ASP A 292 -43.34 24.86 10.37
C ASP A 292 -42.25 25.08 9.31
N GLU A 293 -41.89 24.07 8.52
CA GLU A 293 -40.80 24.14 7.53
C GLU A 293 -41.31 24.48 6.12
N ASN A 294 -40.53 25.29 5.37
CA ASN A 294 -40.88 25.67 3.99
C ASN A 294 -40.72 24.49 3.01
N PRO A 295 -41.80 23.97 2.40
CA PRO A 295 -41.74 22.80 1.51
C PRO A 295 -40.84 23.01 0.28
N ALA A 296 -40.79 24.22 -0.28
CA ALA A 296 -39.98 24.55 -1.45
C ALA A 296 -38.48 24.65 -1.13
N ALA A 297 -38.10 24.93 0.12
CA ALA A 297 -36.72 24.83 0.57
C ALA A 297 -36.30 23.35 0.68
N ARG A 298 -37.19 22.49 1.18
CA ARG A 298 -36.93 21.06 1.37
C ARG A 298 -36.85 20.29 0.07
N GLU A 299 -37.68 20.65 -0.91
CA GLU A 299 -37.55 20.09 -2.26
C GLU A 299 -36.17 20.41 -2.86
N ARG A 300 -35.67 21.64 -2.68
CA ARG A 300 -34.33 22.02 -3.18
C ARG A 300 -33.22 21.27 -2.46
N GLU A 301 -33.33 21.09 -1.14
CA GLU A 301 -32.39 20.29 -0.34
C GLU A 301 -32.38 18.82 -0.78
N ALA A 302 -33.56 18.25 -1.03
CA ALA A 302 -33.68 16.88 -1.50
C ALA A 302 -33.04 16.69 -2.88
N ARG A 303 -33.31 17.60 -3.82
CA ARG A 303 -32.69 17.61 -5.15
C ARG A 303 -31.16 17.71 -5.08
N ALA A 304 -30.63 18.57 -4.22
CA ALA A 304 -29.18 18.70 -4.03
C ALA A 304 -28.55 17.41 -3.48
N THR A 305 -29.21 16.75 -2.53
CA THR A 305 -28.76 15.49 -1.93
C THR A 305 -28.75 14.36 -2.98
N ILE A 306 -29.83 14.22 -3.75
CA ILE A 306 -29.95 13.21 -4.80
C ILE A 306 -28.92 13.47 -5.91
N ALA A 307 -28.75 14.72 -6.36
CA ALA A 307 -27.74 15.07 -7.36
C ALA A 307 -26.31 14.77 -6.87
N SER A 308 -26.02 14.99 -5.59
CA SER A 308 -24.72 14.64 -5.00
C SER A 308 -24.47 13.13 -5.05
N VAL A 309 -25.46 12.30 -4.71
CA VAL A 309 -25.35 10.84 -4.79
C VAL A 309 -25.13 10.35 -6.22
N TYR A 310 -25.86 10.91 -7.19
CA TYR A 310 -25.78 10.53 -8.60
C TYR A 310 -24.54 11.06 -9.32
N SER A 311 -23.81 12.02 -8.73
CA SER A 311 -22.48 12.43 -9.21
C SER A 311 -21.39 11.38 -8.93
N GLN A 312 -21.66 10.42 -8.03
CA GLN A 312 -20.76 9.33 -7.67
C GLN A 312 -21.14 8.05 -8.42
N SER A 313 -20.15 7.19 -8.69
CA SER A 313 -20.40 5.87 -9.29
C SER A 313 -21.22 4.97 -8.35
N PRO A 314 -22.03 4.04 -8.88
CA PRO A 314 -22.68 3.00 -8.08
C PRO A 314 -21.69 2.28 -7.18
N ARG A 315 -22.12 1.96 -5.96
CA ARG A 315 -21.28 1.20 -5.02
C ARG A 315 -21.09 -0.22 -5.56
N ASP A 316 -19.94 -0.81 -5.27
CA ASP A 316 -19.72 -2.21 -5.55
C ASP A 316 -20.77 -3.05 -4.79
N PRO A 317 -21.34 -4.09 -5.42
CA PRO A 317 -22.24 -4.99 -4.74
C PRO A 317 -21.50 -5.62 -3.55
N ILE A 318 -22.20 -5.74 -2.42
CA ILE A 318 -21.72 -6.58 -1.32
C ILE A 318 -21.49 -7.96 -1.93
N ALA A 319 -20.26 -8.49 -1.80
CA ALA A 319 -19.91 -9.77 -2.38
C ALA A 319 -20.99 -10.79 -2.03
N GLU A 320 -21.52 -11.48 -3.04
CA GLU A 320 -22.58 -12.47 -2.81
C GLU A 320 -22.16 -13.40 -1.66
N PRO A 321 -23.10 -13.81 -0.77
CA PRO A 321 -22.78 -14.80 0.22
C PRO A 321 -22.19 -16.01 -0.49
N VAL A 322 -20.95 -16.36 -0.11
CA VAL A 322 -20.19 -17.50 -0.60
C VAL A 322 -21.16 -18.69 -0.78
N PRO A 323 -21.23 -19.31 -1.97
CA PRO A 323 -22.21 -20.36 -2.24
C PRO A 323 -22.16 -21.39 -1.12
N ASP A 324 -23.32 -21.63 -0.48
CA ASP A 324 -23.45 -22.47 0.70
C ASP A 324 -22.65 -23.76 0.50
N ALA A 325 -21.66 -23.98 1.36
CA ALA A 325 -20.76 -25.12 1.31
C ALA A 325 -21.54 -26.43 1.20
N ARG A 326 -22.71 -26.50 1.87
CA ARG A 326 -23.60 -27.65 1.85
C ARG A 326 -24.20 -27.87 0.46
N GLN A 327 -24.67 -26.81 -0.21
CA GLN A 327 -25.22 -26.90 -1.57
C GLN A 327 -24.15 -27.29 -2.61
N THR A 328 -22.91 -26.82 -2.44
CA THR A 328 -21.80 -27.17 -3.34
C THR A 328 -21.49 -28.67 -3.24
N VAL A 329 -21.44 -29.21 -2.01
CA VAL A 329 -21.25 -30.65 -1.78
C VAL A 329 -22.48 -31.45 -2.23
N ASP A 330 -23.69 -30.95 -2.00
CA ASP A 330 -24.94 -31.58 -2.46
C ASP A 330 -24.99 -31.76 -3.97
N ARG A 331 -24.59 -30.74 -4.73
CA ARG A 331 -24.54 -30.81 -6.20
C ARG A 331 -23.52 -31.83 -6.67
N LEU A 332 -22.36 -31.91 -6.01
CA LEU A 332 -21.31 -32.87 -6.33
C LEU A 332 -21.77 -34.31 -6.05
N VAL A 333 -22.35 -34.54 -4.86
CA VAL A 333 -22.85 -35.86 -4.43
C VAL A 333 -24.04 -36.30 -5.28
N SER A 334 -24.97 -35.40 -5.61
CA SER A 334 -26.14 -35.74 -6.43
C SER A 334 -25.75 -36.09 -7.87
N ARG A 335 -24.65 -35.51 -8.39
CA ARG A 335 -24.19 -35.75 -9.76
C ARG A 335 -23.41 -37.06 -9.91
N TYR A 336 -22.63 -37.44 -8.90
CA TYR A 336 -21.66 -38.54 -8.99
C TYR A 336 -21.90 -39.66 -7.95
N GLY A 337 -22.95 -39.56 -7.12
CA GLY A 337 -23.26 -40.53 -6.06
C GLY A 337 -24.17 -41.70 -6.48
N THR A 338 -24.67 -41.74 -7.72
CA THR A 338 -25.49 -42.85 -8.22
C THR A 338 -24.62 -44.02 -8.66
N THR A 339 -24.98 -45.22 -8.17
CA THR A 339 -24.20 -46.48 -8.20
C THR A 339 -24.00 -47.11 -9.59
N GLU A 340 -24.38 -46.43 -10.66
CA GLU A 340 -24.27 -46.91 -12.04
C GLU A 340 -23.73 -45.80 -12.97
N LYS A 341 -22.42 -45.52 -12.95
CA LYS A 341 -21.60 -45.20 -14.16
C LYS A 341 -20.15 -44.82 -13.82
N GLN A 342 -19.29 -45.04 -14.82
CA GLN A 342 -17.82 -44.91 -14.86
C GLN A 342 -17.24 -43.49 -14.67
N ASP A 343 -17.99 -42.52 -14.14
CA ASP A 343 -17.57 -41.11 -14.12
C ASP A 343 -17.30 -40.64 -12.68
N GLN A 344 -16.04 -40.28 -12.38
CA GLN A 344 -15.60 -39.78 -11.08
C GLN A 344 -15.40 -38.26 -11.13
N PRO A 345 -15.69 -37.51 -10.05
CA PRO A 345 -15.40 -36.08 -10.01
C PRO A 345 -13.91 -35.82 -10.19
N THR A 346 -13.56 -34.77 -10.93
CA THR A 346 -12.14 -34.42 -11.14
C THR A 346 -11.50 -33.91 -9.84
N PRO A 347 -10.17 -34.02 -9.69
CA PRO A 347 -9.45 -33.46 -8.54
C PRO A 347 -9.76 -31.98 -8.28
N GLU A 348 -9.95 -31.17 -9.34
CA GLU A 348 -10.30 -29.76 -9.21
C GLU A 348 -11.71 -29.55 -8.65
N GLN A 349 -12.68 -30.38 -9.05
CA GLN A 349 -14.05 -30.33 -8.55
C GLN A 349 -14.13 -30.71 -7.07
N ILE A 350 -13.36 -31.72 -6.66
CA ILE A 350 -13.22 -32.13 -5.27
C ILE A 350 -12.57 -30.99 -4.46
N ALA A 351 -11.48 -30.43 -4.96
CA ALA A 351 -10.77 -29.34 -4.28
C ALA A 351 -11.63 -28.08 -4.14
N ALA A 352 -12.45 -27.77 -5.15
CA ALA A 352 -13.40 -26.65 -5.08
C ALA A 352 -14.46 -26.88 -3.98
N ALA A 353 -15.03 -28.08 -3.88
CA ALA A 353 -16.00 -28.41 -2.84
C ALA A 353 -15.39 -28.38 -1.43
N VAL A 354 -14.13 -28.82 -1.28
CA VAL A 354 -13.39 -28.73 -0.01
C VAL A 354 -13.09 -27.28 0.36
N ARG A 355 -12.70 -26.44 -0.61
CA ARG A 355 -12.49 -25.00 -0.38
C ARG A 355 -13.76 -24.30 0.07
N ALA A 356 -14.91 -24.61 -0.55
CA ALA A 356 -16.20 -24.05 -0.15
C ALA A 356 -16.53 -24.39 1.32
N CYS A 357 -16.07 -25.54 1.83
CA CYS A 357 -16.26 -25.94 3.21
C CYS A 357 -15.37 -25.20 4.22
N ALA A 358 -14.41 -24.37 3.80
CA ALA A 358 -13.40 -23.77 4.70
C ALA A 358 -13.97 -22.92 5.85
N HIS A 359 -15.19 -22.40 5.67
CA HIS A 359 -15.91 -21.59 6.66
C HIS A 359 -16.72 -22.43 7.67
N LEU A 360 -16.90 -23.74 7.42
CA LEU A 360 -17.67 -24.62 8.29
C LEU A 360 -16.95 -24.90 9.60
N ASP A 361 -17.73 -25.06 10.68
CA ASP A 361 -17.21 -25.58 11.95
C ASP A 361 -16.76 -27.05 11.82
N ALA A 362 -16.13 -27.56 12.88
CA ALA A 362 -15.54 -28.90 12.86
C ALA A 362 -16.56 -30.04 12.67
N ILE A 363 -17.78 -29.87 13.17
CA ILE A 363 -18.85 -30.87 13.08
C ILE A 363 -19.43 -30.87 11.67
N ASP A 364 -19.74 -29.68 11.15
CA ASP A 364 -20.28 -29.52 9.80
C ASP A 364 -19.28 -29.98 8.73
N TRP A 365 -18.00 -29.67 8.92
CA TRP A 365 -16.94 -30.20 8.05
C TRP A 365 -16.86 -31.72 8.09
N ALA A 366 -16.97 -32.35 9.28
CA ALA A 366 -16.91 -33.80 9.39
C ALA A 366 -18.03 -34.48 8.60
N VAL A 367 -19.25 -33.92 8.61
CA VAL A 367 -20.38 -34.39 7.82
C VAL A 367 -20.10 -34.26 6.31
N GLN A 368 -19.68 -33.09 5.85
CA GLN A 368 -19.43 -32.88 4.41
C GLN A 368 -18.24 -33.69 3.89
N ARG A 369 -17.19 -33.87 4.69
CA ARG A 369 -16.03 -34.70 4.35
C ARG A 369 -16.41 -36.16 4.12
N GLN A 370 -17.31 -36.71 4.95
CA GLN A 370 -17.78 -38.09 4.78
C GLN A 370 -18.53 -38.25 3.45
N ARG A 371 -19.38 -37.28 3.10
CA ARG A 371 -20.11 -37.26 1.83
C ARG A 371 -19.19 -37.11 0.63
N LEU A 372 -18.18 -36.25 0.71
CA LEU A 372 -17.16 -36.11 -0.33
C LEU A 372 -16.38 -37.41 -0.53
N LYS A 373 -16.03 -38.11 0.56
CA LYS A 373 -15.31 -39.39 0.51
C LYS A 373 -16.09 -40.47 -0.26
N GLU A 374 -17.42 -40.51 -0.09
CA GLU A 374 -18.28 -41.48 -0.77
C GLU A 374 -18.27 -41.32 -2.30
N VAL A 375 -17.98 -40.11 -2.80
CA VAL A 375 -17.98 -39.78 -4.23
C VAL A 375 -16.59 -39.91 -4.87
N CYS A 376 -15.51 -39.81 -4.08
CA CYS A 376 -14.13 -39.78 -4.60
C CYS A 376 -13.49 -41.17 -4.88
N GLY A 377 -14.22 -42.27 -4.66
CA GLY A 377 -13.72 -43.62 -4.90
C GLY A 377 -12.46 -44.01 -4.10
N SER A 378 -11.81 -45.12 -4.45
CA SER A 378 -10.66 -45.68 -3.71
C SER A 378 -9.33 -44.94 -3.90
N GLY A 379 -9.28 -43.91 -4.75
CA GLY A 379 -8.04 -43.20 -5.12
C GLY A 379 -7.65 -42.07 -4.17
N LEU A 380 -8.59 -41.48 -3.44
CA LEU A 380 -8.36 -40.31 -2.59
C LEU A 380 -8.44 -40.68 -1.10
N ARG A 381 -7.41 -40.33 -0.31
CA ARG A 381 -7.43 -40.62 1.14
C ARG A 381 -8.14 -39.50 1.89
N VAL A 382 -8.78 -39.86 3.01
CA VAL A 382 -9.42 -38.88 3.93
C VAL A 382 -8.42 -37.84 4.44
N SER A 383 -7.15 -38.23 4.60
CA SER A 383 -6.05 -37.33 4.98
C SER A 383 -5.80 -36.22 3.95
N ASP A 384 -6.06 -36.47 2.67
CA ASP A 384 -5.84 -35.50 1.60
C ASP A 384 -6.93 -34.42 1.62
N LEU A 385 -8.18 -34.81 1.88
CA LEU A 385 -9.30 -33.89 2.11
C LEU A 385 -9.07 -33.01 3.35
N GLU A 386 -8.55 -33.59 4.44
CA GLU A 386 -8.19 -32.81 5.63
C GLU A 386 -7.06 -31.81 5.37
N ARG A 387 -6.04 -32.22 4.61
CA ARG A 387 -4.93 -31.33 4.26
C ARG A 387 -5.41 -30.16 3.42
N GLN A 388 -6.26 -30.41 2.42
CA GLN A 388 -6.86 -29.37 1.59
C GLN A 388 -7.78 -28.44 2.38
N TYR A 389 -8.61 -28.97 3.29
CA TYR A 389 -9.46 -28.15 4.16
C TYR A 389 -8.62 -27.23 5.07
N ARG A 390 -7.55 -27.75 5.68
CA ARG A 390 -6.64 -26.92 6.51
C ARG A 390 -5.94 -25.85 5.68
N GLN A 391 -5.55 -26.16 4.45
CA GLN A 391 -4.95 -25.18 3.53
C GLN A 391 -5.96 -24.10 3.14
N ALA A 392 -7.19 -24.49 2.79
CA ALA A 392 -8.27 -23.56 2.44
C ALA A 392 -8.63 -22.64 3.60
N ARG A 393 -8.72 -23.17 4.82
CA ARG A 393 -9.00 -22.38 6.03
C ARG A 393 -7.87 -21.39 6.36
N LYS A 394 -6.60 -21.78 6.15
CA LYS A 394 -5.45 -20.87 6.28
C LYS A 394 -5.43 -19.79 5.21
N ALA A 395 -5.82 -20.11 3.98
CA ALA A 395 -5.91 -19.15 2.88
C ALA A 395 -7.01 -18.12 3.15
N LEU A 396 -8.19 -18.57 3.57
CA LEU A 396 -9.28 -17.72 3.99
C LEU A 396 -8.91 -16.80 5.16
N GLU A 397 -8.20 -17.33 6.15
CA GLU A 397 -7.73 -16.53 7.29
C GLU A 397 -6.75 -15.43 6.82
N ARG A 398 -5.87 -15.74 5.87
CA ARG A 398 -4.94 -14.77 5.28
C ARG A 398 -5.68 -13.70 4.48
N GLU A 399 -6.69 -14.07 3.70
CA GLU A 399 -7.53 -13.13 2.94
C GLU A 399 -8.28 -12.18 3.88
N ARG A 400 -8.84 -12.69 5.00
CA ARG A 400 -9.48 -11.85 6.03
C ARG A 400 -8.51 -10.91 6.76
N ILE A 401 -7.26 -11.33 6.93
CA ILE A 401 -6.20 -10.48 7.48
C ILE A 401 -5.80 -9.40 6.46
N GLN A 402 -5.83 -9.71 5.17
CA GLN A 402 -5.42 -8.82 4.08
C GLN A 402 -6.45 -7.71 3.78
N ASP A 403 -7.74 -7.97 4.00
CA ASP A 403 -8.82 -6.97 3.91
C ASP A 403 -8.88 -6.01 5.11
N TYR A 404 -8.06 -6.21 6.15
CA TYR A 404 -8.07 -5.39 7.35
C TYR A 404 -7.18 -4.14 7.19
N THR A 405 -7.81 -2.98 6.96
CA THR A 405 -7.10 -1.69 6.94
C THR A 405 -6.73 -1.26 8.35
N GLU A 406 -5.44 -1.33 8.69
CA GLU A 406 -4.91 -0.88 9.97
C GLU A 406 -5.11 0.64 10.13
N ARG A 407 -5.77 1.05 11.22
CA ARG A 407 -5.91 2.46 11.61
C ARG A 407 -5.07 2.71 12.86
N GLU A 408 -4.12 3.63 12.74
CA GLU A 408 -3.28 4.09 13.84
C GLU A 408 -3.67 5.51 14.24
N THR A 409 -3.94 5.73 15.52
CA THR A 409 -4.27 7.04 16.07
C THR A 409 -3.50 7.28 17.38
N TYR A 410 -3.43 8.55 17.78
CA TYR A 410 -2.83 8.97 19.05
C TYR A 410 -3.87 9.75 19.84
N PHE A 411 -3.97 9.47 21.13
CA PHE A 411 -4.83 10.22 22.04
C PHE A 411 -4.17 10.36 23.40
N GLU A 412 -4.66 11.30 24.20
CA GLU A 412 -4.23 11.47 25.59
C GLU A 412 -5.21 10.79 26.54
N ALA A 413 -4.69 10.00 27.48
CA ALA A 413 -5.47 9.43 28.57
C ALA A 413 -4.71 9.53 29.89
N ASP A 414 -5.34 10.11 30.90
CA ASP A 414 -4.76 10.33 32.24
C ASP A 414 -3.37 10.99 32.21
N GLY A 415 -3.20 12.01 31.34
CA GLY A 415 -1.92 12.73 31.17
C GLY A 415 -0.83 11.93 30.44
N ASN A 416 -1.17 10.76 29.89
CA ASN A 416 -0.26 9.92 29.11
C ASN A 416 -0.57 10.01 27.62
N MET A 417 0.45 10.03 26.78
CA MET A 417 0.27 9.84 25.34
C MET A 417 0.10 8.35 25.03
N ILE A 418 -1.01 8.00 24.41
CA ILE A 418 -1.37 6.64 24.02
C ILE A 418 -1.31 6.51 22.50
N TYR A 419 -0.65 5.45 22.05
CA TYR A 419 -0.73 4.95 20.69
C TYR A 419 -1.83 3.90 20.63
N HIS A 420 -2.77 4.11 19.73
CA HIS A 420 -3.89 3.23 19.48
C HIS A 420 -3.77 2.64 18.08
N ARG A 421 -3.86 1.31 18.00
CA ARG A 421 -3.91 0.60 16.73
C ARG A 421 -5.11 -0.31 16.72
N GLU A 422 -6.00 -0.09 15.77
CA GLU A 422 -7.01 -1.09 15.44
C GLU A 422 -6.30 -2.28 14.79
N THR A 423 -6.42 -3.48 15.38
CA THR A 423 -5.91 -4.73 14.79
C THR A 423 -7.06 -5.72 14.59
N TYR A 424 -6.85 -6.70 13.71
CA TYR A 424 -7.80 -7.79 13.48
C TYR A 424 -8.23 -8.51 14.78
N ASN A 425 -7.31 -8.60 15.76
CA ASN A 425 -7.56 -9.24 17.06
C ASN A 425 -8.19 -8.30 18.11
N GLY A 426 -8.53 -7.07 17.71
CA GLY A 426 -9.05 -6.02 18.57
C GLY A 426 -8.11 -4.81 18.68
N PRO A 427 -8.57 -3.72 19.32
CA PRO A 427 -7.74 -2.54 19.52
C PRO A 427 -6.57 -2.84 20.45
N VAL A 428 -5.40 -2.31 20.12
CA VAL A 428 -4.18 -2.38 20.92
C VAL A 428 -3.77 -0.98 21.33
N ASP A 429 -3.84 -0.73 22.63
CA ASP A 429 -3.37 0.53 23.24
C ASP A 429 -1.99 0.32 23.86
N LYS A 430 -1.06 1.21 23.54
CA LYS A 430 0.27 1.25 24.14
C LYS A 430 0.61 2.66 24.59
N THR A 431 1.05 2.78 25.85
CA THR A 431 1.55 4.06 26.36
C THR A 431 2.87 4.42 25.67
N VAL A 432 2.88 5.54 24.96
CA VAL A 432 4.09 6.13 24.35
C VAL A 432 4.94 6.77 25.45
N ALA A 433 4.32 7.60 26.28
CA ALA A 433 4.99 8.36 27.33
C ALA A 433 4.03 8.62 28.50
N ALA A 434 4.57 8.70 29.72
CA ALA A 434 3.80 9.02 30.93
C ALA A 434 3.68 10.55 31.18
N TRP A 435 3.58 11.28 30.07
CA TRP A 435 3.53 12.74 29.98
C TRP A 435 2.99 13.07 28.58
N SER A 436 2.46 14.29 28.40
CA SER A 436 1.93 14.78 27.13
C SER A 436 2.73 15.96 26.59
N GLY A 437 2.75 16.11 25.26
CA GLY A 437 3.51 17.16 24.58
C GLY A 437 2.71 17.77 23.44
N TYR A 438 2.73 19.10 23.33
CA TYR A 438 1.99 19.85 22.33
C TYR A 438 2.87 20.94 21.73
N VAL A 439 2.77 21.11 20.41
CA VAL A 439 3.27 22.28 19.71
C VAL A 439 2.34 23.44 20.01
N VAL A 440 2.88 24.46 20.67
CA VAL A 440 2.14 25.68 21.01
C VAL A 440 2.24 26.69 19.88
N GLU A 441 3.41 26.80 19.25
CA GLU A 441 3.63 27.66 18.08
C GLU A 441 4.84 27.18 17.28
N ARG A 442 4.86 27.54 15.99
CA ARG A 442 6.02 27.36 15.12
C ARG A 442 6.56 28.72 14.70
N ILE A 443 7.83 28.97 15.00
CA ILE A 443 8.54 30.20 14.71
C ILE A 443 9.53 29.95 13.56
N SER A 444 9.42 30.70 12.47
CA SER A 444 10.38 30.68 11.36
C SER A 444 11.30 31.89 11.50
N GLN A 445 12.58 31.66 11.76
CA GLN A 445 13.58 32.71 11.93
C GLN A 445 14.34 32.93 10.63
N VAL A 446 14.23 34.13 10.06
CA VAL A 446 14.94 34.51 8.83
C VAL A 446 16.25 35.21 9.20
N ASN A 447 17.36 34.58 8.82
CA ASN A 447 18.73 35.08 9.00
C ASN A 447 19.09 36.11 7.90
N ASP A 448 20.16 36.89 8.13
CA ASP A 448 20.63 37.98 7.25
C ASP A 448 20.94 37.53 5.81
N ASP A 449 21.25 36.25 5.61
CA ASP A 449 21.52 35.62 4.32
C ASP A 449 20.26 35.07 3.62
N GLY A 450 19.08 35.27 4.23
CA GLY A 450 17.80 34.74 3.78
C GLY A 450 17.55 33.28 4.14
N GLN A 451 18.46 32.61 4.87
CA GLN A 451 18.21 31.26 5.36
C GLN A 451 17.14 31.27 6.46
N MET A 452 16.29 30.25 6.46
CA MET A 452 15.17 30.13 7.37
C MET A 452 15.40 28.95 8.33
N GLU A 453 15.51 29.25 9.62
CA GLU A 453 15.56 28.26 10.70
C GLU A 453 14.17 28.12 11.31
N HIS A 454 13.64 26.90 11.37
CA HIS A 454 12.36 26.66 12.02
C HIS A 454 12.57 26.17 13.46
N ILE A 455 11.90 26.83 14.39
CA ILE A 455 11.89 26.51 15.82
C ILE A 455 10.44 26.26 16.23
N THR A 456 10.22 25.14 16.89
CA THR A 456 8.94 24.74 17.44
C THR A 456 8.94 25.00 18.94
N ALA A 457 7.98 25.78 19.44
CA ALA A 457 7.73 25.89 20.86
C ALA A 457 6.93 24.65 21.30
N LEU A 458 7.61 23.74 21.98
CA LEU A 458 7.07 22.48 22.47
C LEU A 458 6.78 22.59 23.96
N GLU A 459 5.52 22.50 24.34
CA GLU A 459 5.11 22.40 25.73
C GLU A 459 4.97 20.94 26.14
N LEU A 460 5.61 20.58 27.25
CA LEU A 460 5.62 19.26 27.84
C LEU A 460 4.93 19.31 29.19
N ARG A 461 4.02 18.38 29.46
CA ARG A 461 3.20 18.34 30.67
C ARG A 461 3.26 16.96 31.31
N ASN A 462 3.49 16.91 32.61
CA ASN A 462 3.23 15.73 33.43
C ASN A 462 2.52 16.17 34.72
N GLU A 463 2.22 15.24 35.63
CA GLU A 463 1.50 15.58 36.88
C GLU A 463 2.21 16.61 37.78
N GLN A 464 3.53 16.74 37.65
CA GLN A 464 4.37 17.52 38.57
C GLN A 464 4.78 18.87 38.00
N GLN A 465 4.92 18.99 36.67
CA GLN A 465 5.46 20.18 36.03
C GLN A 465 5.05 20.31 34.56
N THR A 466 5.03 21.57 34.11
CA THR A 466 4.91 21.95 32.70
C THR A 466 6.18 22.67 32.28
N VAL A 467 6.79 22.26 31.17
CA VAL A 467 8.03 22.82 30.63
C VAL A 467 7.85 23.18 29.17
N THR A 468 8.21 24.40 28.79
CA THR A 468 8.22 24.83 27.38
C THR A 468 9.65 24.85 26.85
N LEU A 469 9.89 24.12 25.76
CA LEU A 469 11.17 24.02 25.07
C LEU A 469 11.10 24.69 23.70
N GLN A 470 12.20 25.33 23.30
CA GLN A 470 12.40 25.79 21.93
C GLN A 470 13.18 24.70 21.19
N VAL A 471 12.49 23.91 20.37
CA VAL A 471 13.02 22.72 19.70
C VAL A 471 13.22 23.04 18.21
N PRO A 472 14.45 22.90 17.66
CA PRO A 472 14.64 23.01 16.21
C PRO A 472 13.74 22.02 15.47
N SER A 473 12.96 22.49 14.50
CA SER A 473 11.90 21.68 13.88
C SER A 473 12.47 20.46 13.13
N GLU A 474 13.72 20.50 12.68
CA GLU A 474 14.43 19.36 12.08
C GLU A 474 14.50 18.15 13.02
N MET A 475 14.49 18.35 14.34
CA MET A 475 14.55 17.25 15.31
C MET A 475 13.30 16.39 15.30
N PHE A 476 12.15 16.90 14.82
CA PHE A 476 10.94 16.09 14.65
C PHE A 476 11.08 15.05 13.52
N GLY A 477 12.13 15.13 12.70
CA GLY A 477 12.49 14.11 11.71
C GLY A 477 13.49 13.04 12.21
N ASP A 478 14.03 13.18 13.44
CA ASP A 478 14.94 12.22 14.07
C ASP A 478 14.53 11.97 15.52
N ASP A 479 13.84 10.85 15.75
CA ASP A 479 13.33 10.46 17.07
C ASP A 479 14.42 10.32 18.13
N ALA A 480 15.62 9.92 17.75
CA ALA A 480 16.72 9.79 18.69
C ALA A 480 17.26 11.17 19.10
N ALA A 481 17.33 12.12 18.16
CA ALA A 481 17.71 13.49 18.45
C ALA A 481 16.67 14.20 19.33
N LEU A 482 15.37 14.10 18.98
CA LEU A 482 14.29 14.72 19.75
C LEU A 482 14.24 14.23 21.19
N ARG A 483 14.33 12.91 21.41
CA ARG A 483 14.36 12.32 22.76
C ARG A 483 15.55 12.81 23.58
N ARG A 484 16.74 12.84 22.98
CA ARG A 484 17.95 13.33 23.64
C ARG A 484 17.85 14.81 23.99
N PHE A 485 17.26 15.61 23.11
CA PHE A 485 17.03 17.03 23.33
C PHE A 485 16.06 17.27 24.49
N ILE A 486 14.90 16.60 24.48
CA ILE A 486 13.89 16.71 25.54
C ILE A 486 14.47 16.26 26.88
N ALA A 487 15.09 15.07 26.95
CA ALA A 487 15.68 14.57 28.19
C ALA A 487 16.79 15.51 28.72
N GLY A 488 17.61 16.07 27.83
CA GLY A 488 18.69 16.98 28.21
C GLY A 488 18.22 18.37 28.68
N ARG A 489 17.00 18.80 28.31
CA ARG A 489 16.49 20.16 28.60
C ARG A 489 15.34 20.19 29.61
N ALA A 490 14.50 19.17 29.63
CA ALA A 490 13.34 19.05 30.52
C ALA A 490 13.53 17.99 31.61
N GLY A 491 14.59 17.17 31.55
CA GLY A 491 14.93 16.17 32.56
C GLY A 491 14.36 14.78 32.28
N GLU A 492 14.71 13.83 33.13
CA GLU A 492 14.39 12.39 33.01
C GLU A 492 12.90 12.08 33.12
N ALA A 493 12.12 12.98 33.71
CA ALA A 493 10.67 12.86 33.82
C ALA A 493 9.97 12.86 32.45
N PHE A 494 10.62 13.40 31.40
CA PHE A 494 10.11 13.45 30.03
C PHE A 494 10.77 12.40 29.13
N THR A 495 10.85 11.16 29.61
CA THR A 495 11.37 10.02 28.86
C THR A 495 10.27 9.19 28.21
N VAL A 496 10.57 8.61 27.06
CA VAL A 496 9.63 7.77 26.28
C VAL A 496 9.76 6.31 26.71
N ARG A 497 8.66 5.55 26.70
CA ARG A 497 8.68 4.11 26.98
C ARG A 497 9.59 3.36 25.99
N ALA A 498 10.19 2.28 26.46
CA ALA A 498 11.05 1.44 25.62
C ALA A 498 10.30 0.93 24.39
N GLY A 499 10.92 1.02 23.21
CA GLY A 499 10.31 0.64 21.93
C GLY A 499 9.31 1.64 21.36
N MET A 500 8.94 2.71 22.10
CA MET A 500 7.96 3.71 21.64
C MET A 500 8.59 4.99 21.09
N GLY A 501 9.91 5.02 20.90
CA GLY A 501 10.63 6.22 20.43
C GLY A 501 10.10 6.79 19.12
N LYS A 502 9.77 5.91 18.16
CA LYS A 502 9.22 6.28 16.84
C LYS A 502 7.83 6.90 16.86
N HIS A 503 7.14 6.79 17.99
CA HIS A 503 5.79 7.31 18.17
C HIS A 503 5.81 8.68 18.85
N LEU A 504 6.96 9.17 19.30
CA LEU A 504 7.05 10.42 20.05
C LEU A 504 6.64 11.64 19.20
N ALA A 505 7.32 11.86 18.07
CA ALA A 505 7.03 13.00 17.21
C ALA A 505 5.62 12.92 16.59
N PRO A 506 5.16 11.78 16.05
CA PRO A 506 3.79 11.64 15.57
C PRO A 506 2.73 11.87 16.65
N ALA A 507 2.93 11.39 17.88
CA ALA A 507 2.00 11.62 18.98
C ALA A 507 1.90 13.11 19.33
N ILE A 508 3.04 13.79 19.51
CA ILE A 508 3.07 15.23 19.80
C ILE A 508 2.34 16.00 18.70
N LEU A 509 2.70 15.77 17.43
CA LEU A 509 2.10 16.49 16.30
C LEU A 509 0.60 16.20 16.16
N GLY A 510 0.19 14.94 16.31
CA GLY A 510 -1.22 14.53 16.24
C GLY A 510 -2.07 15.13 17.36
N LEU A 511 -1.51 15.28 18.56
CA LEU A 511 -2.20 15.87 19.71
C LEU A 511 -2.23 17.40 19.68
N SER A 512 -1.33 18.04 18.91
CA SER A 512 -1.18 19.51 18.90
C SER A 512 -2.31 20.26 18.20
N GLY A 513 -3.11 19.60 17.37
CA GLY A 513 -4.14 20.26 16.56
C GLY A 513 -3.59 21.36 15.66
N GLU A 514 -4.38 22.41 15.41
CA GLU A 514 -3.93 23.61 14.71
C GLU A 514 -3.21 24.56 15.68
N TYR A 515 -2.01 25.01 15.30
CA TYR A 515 -1.19 25.93 16.08
C TYR A 515 -0.69 27.11 15.22
N PRO A 516 -0.47 28.30 15.82
CA PRO A 516 -0.04 29.48 15.10
C PRO A 516 1.37 29.36 14.53
N HIS A 517 1.56 29.96 13.35
CA HIS A 517 2.85 30.08 12.69
C HIS A 517 3.29 31.55 12.68
N ARG A 518 4.50 31.84 13.17
CA ARG A 518 5.08 33.18 13.22
C ARG A 518 6.37 33.24 12.43
N THR A 519 6.66 34.38 11.81
CA THR A 519 7.94 34.62 11.16
C THR A 519 8.68 35.74 11.86
N CYS A 520 9.83 35.45 12.44
CA CYS A 520 10.68 36.45 13.11
C CYS A 520 11.91 36.73 12.26
N TYR A 521 12.32 37.99 12.19
CA TYR A 521 13.47 38.41 11.39
C TYR A 521 14.65 38.74 12.32
N ARG A 522 15.85 38.23 12.00
CA ARG A 522 17.10 38.62 12.69
C ARG A 522 17.82 39.79 12.01
N MET A 523 17.37 40.16 10.81
CA MET A 523 17.87 41.30 10.05
C MET A 523 17.04 42.57 10.28
N MET A 524 17.64 43.72 9.95
CA MET A 524 16.92 45.00 9.84
C MET A 524 16.80 45.42 8.38
N GLY A 525 15.60 45.81 7.92
CA GLY A 525 15.42 46.26 6.55
C GLY A 525 13.98 46.22 6.06
N TRP A 526 13.77 46.73 4.85
CA TRP A 526 12.48 46.57 4.15
C TRP A 526 12.45 45.21 3.45
N THR A 527 11.40 44.43 3.70
CA THR A 527 11.13 43.18 3.01
C THR A 527 9.66 43.11 2.59
N GLN A 528 9.34 42.31 1.57
CA GLN A 528 7.97 42.18 1.08
C GLN A 528 7.28 41.00 1.78
N ILE A 529 6.21 41.30 2.54
CA ILE A 529 5.38 40.32 3.24
C ILE A 529 3.94 40.51 2.77
N ASN A 530 3.29 39.44 2.27
CA ASN A 530 1.92 39.49 1.71
C ASN A 530 1.73 40.67 0.73
N GLU A 531 2.67 40.79 -0.22
CA GLU A 531 2.71 41.84 -1.24
C GLU A 531 2.92 43.28 -0.73
N ARG A 532 3.10 43.48 0.58
CA ARG A 532 3.36 44.79 1.20
C ARG A 532 4.81 44.93 1.67
N TRP A 533 5.40 46.09 1.39
CA TRP A 533 6.69 46.45 1.96
C TRP A 533 6.54 46.69 3.47
N THR A 534 7.18 45.84 4.25
CA THR A 534 7.18 45.88 5.70
C THR A 534 8.60 46.09 6.18
N TYR A 535 8.81 47.07 7.06
CA TYR A 535 10.10 47.24 7.72
C TYR A 535 10.20 46.23 8.87
N VAL A 536 11.16 45.32 8.78
CA VAL A 536 11.43 44.31 9.81
C VAL A 536 12.69 44.69 10.58
N ALA A 537 12.72 44.34 11.86
CA ALA A 537 13.86 44.56 12.74
C ALA A 537 14.08 43.33 13.63
N PRO A 538 15.31 43.14 14.16
CA PRO A 538 15.62 42.02 15.05
C PRO A 538 14.62 41.96 16.22
N GLY A 539 13.96 40.81 16.37
CA GLY A 539 12.98 40.58 17.44
C GLY A 539 11.54 40.96 17.10
N ILE A 540 11.27 41.52 15.91
CA ILE A 540 9.90 41.68 15.40
C ILE A 540 9.46 40.36 14.76
N CYS A 541 8.33 39.84 15.21
CA CYS A 541 7.67 38.65 14.65
C CYS A 541 6.35 39.07 13.99
N VAL A 542 6.13 38.59 12.77
CA VAL A 542 4.93 38.82 11.95
C VAL A 542 4.09 37.55 11.88
#